data_AF-A0A0M9AFK7-F1
#
_entry.id   AF-A0A0M9AFK7-F1
#
_cell.length_a   1.000
_cell.length_b   1.000
_cell.length_c   1.000
_cell.angle_alpha   90.00
_cell.angle_beta   90.00
_cell.angle_gamma   90.00
#
_symmetry.space_group_name_H-M   'P 1'
#
loop_
_entity.id
_entity.type
_entity.pdbx_description
1 polymer ?
#
loop_
_entity_poly.entity_id
_entity_poly.type
_entity_poly.pdbx_seq_one_letter_code
_entity_poly.pdbx_strand_id
1 'polypeptide(L)'
;MRRLMALLLTLFLSGLLSALWPQGLMAPDLFLVLALWYAQGSPAYLGLPVAFLLGLLQDLLGYGLVGLHGVGLLFAAYAYYAANRRLASGESLPALVAFTWAFAAKWLGHFLVAYWLRLEIPPLIPLDLLLEALFTLPLFLLARRFRP
;
A
#
# COMPACT_ATOMS: atom_id res chain seq x y z
N MET A 1 -7.19 -13.20 15.15
CA MET A 1 -6.37 -14.23 14.48
C MET A 1 -6.12 -13.93 13.01
N ARG A 2 -7.16 -13.73 12.18
CA ARG A 2 -7.02 -13.47 10.73
C ARG A 2 -6.07 -12.32 10.36
N ARG A 3 -6.19 -11.19 11.06
CA ARG A 3 -5.34 -9.99 10.92
C ARG A 3 -3.85 -10.27 11.17
N LEU A 4 -3.55 -10.98 12.26
CA LEU A 4 -2.20 -11.40 12.59
C LEU A 4 -1.65 -12.37 11.54
N MET A 5 -2.46 -13.34 11.10
CA MET A 5 -2.05 -14.26 10.02
C MET A 5 -1.79 -13.52 8.70
N ALA A 6 -2.61 -12.53 8.36
CA ALA A 6 -2.39 -11.70 7.18
C ALA A 6 -1.07 -10.92 7.28
N LEU A 7 -0.76 -10.35 8.45
CA LEU A 7 0.53 -9.70 8.70
C LEU A 7 1.68 -10.70 8.55
N LEU A 8 1.63 -11.85 9.23
CA LEU A 8 2.68 -12.87 9.16
C LEU A 8 2.89 -13.39 7.73
N LEU A 9 1.80 -13.58 6.98
CA LEU A 9 1.85 -13.97 5.58
C LEU A 9 2.49 -12.87 4.72
N THR A 10 2.11 -11.61 4.92
CA THR A 10 2.74 -10.47 4.24
C THR A 10 4.23 -10.43 4.54
N LEU A 11 4.65 -10.58 5.79
CA LEU A 11 6.07 -10.60 6.17
C LEU A 11 6.83 -11.75 5.50
N PHE A 12 6.27 -12.96 5.53
CA PHE A 12 6.85 -14.13 4.89
C PHE A 12 6.98 -13.94 3.38
N LEU A 13 5.91 -13.51 2.72
CA LEU A 13 5.91 -13.30 1.27
C LEU A 13 6.81 -12.13 0.85
N SER A 14 6.85 -11.04 1.64
CA SER A 14 7.77 -9.93 1.39
C SER A 14 9.22 -10.41 1.47
N GLY A 15 9.59 -11.19 2.49
CA GLY A 15 10.93 -11.78 2.58
C GLY A 15 11.24 -12.74 1.44
N LEU A 16 10.27 -13.57 1.04
CA LEU A 16 10.41 -14.48 -0.10
C LEU A 16 10.61 -13.73 -1.41
N LEU A 17 9.84 -12.67 -1.65
CA LEU A 17 10.00 -11.80 -2.83
C LEU A 17 11.35 -11.09 -2.79
N SER A 18 11.79 -10.56 -1.65
CA SER A 18 13.12 -9.96 -1.54
C SER A 18 14.25 -10.92 -1.89
N ALA A 19 14.08 -12.23 -1.65
CA ALA A 19 15.07 -13.25 -1.97
C ALA A 19 15.01 -13.77 -3.42
N LEU A 20 13.81 -13.90 -3.99
CA LEU A 20 13.58 -14.59 -5.28
C LEU A 20 13.25 -13.65 -6.44
N TRP A 21 12.84 -12.42 -6.17
CA TRP A 21 12.40 -11.49 -7.21
C TRP A 21 13.58 -11.01 -8.05
N PRO A 22 13.43 -10.90 -9.39
CA PRO A 22 14.51 -10.44 -10.25
C PRO A 22 15.03 -9.06 -9.82
N GLN A 23 16.36 -8.93 -9.72
CA GLN A 23 16.99 -7.67 -9.39
C GLN A 23 16.71 -6.62 -10.48
N GLY A 24 16.42 -5.39 -10.06
CA GLY A 24 16.10 -4.29 -10.96
C GLY A 24 14.66 -4.28 -11.50
N LEU A 25 13.84 -5.30 -11.20
CA LEU A 25 12.42 -5.28 -11.50
C LEU A 25 11.62 -4.79 -10.29
N MET A 26 10.67 -3.89 -10.51
CA MET A 26 9.77 -3.43 -9.45
C MET A 26 8.92 -4.61 -8.92
N ALA A 27 8.91 -4.80 -7.61
CA ALA A 27 8.18 -5.88 -6.93
C ALA A 27 6.76 -5.44 -6.55
N PRO A 28 5.80 -6.38 -6.35
CA PRO A 28 4.49 -6.03 -5.84
C PRO A 28 4.54 -5.49 -4.40
N ASP A 29 3.71 -4.50 -4.11
CA ASP A 29 3.62 -3.86 -2.81
C ASP A 29 2.63 -4.58 -1.88
N LEU A 30 3.14 -5.59 -1.16
CA LEU A 30 2.33 -6.39 -0.23
C LEU A 30 1.85 -5.59 0.99
N PHE A 31 2.58 -4.55 1.39
CA PHE A 31 2.19 -3.70 2.52
C PHE A 31 1.04 -2.77 2.14
N LEU A 32 1.02 -2.25 0.91
CA LEU A 32 -0.15 -1.55 0.38
C LEU A 32 -1.38 -2.46 0.35
N VAL A 33 -1.24 -3.70 -0.14
CA VAL A 33 -2.35 -4.67 -0.16
C VAL A 33 -2.89 -4.89 1.25
N LEU A 34 -2.00 -5.11 2.23
CA LEU A 34 -2.37 -5.31 3.63
C LEU A 34 -3.05 -4.07 4.22
N ALA A 35 -2.51 -2.88 3.99
CA ALA A 35 -3.07 -1.62 4.49
C ALA A 35 -4.48 -1.36 3.96
N LEU A 36 -4.71 -1.57 2.66
CA LEU A 36 -6.05 -1.41 2.05
C LEU A 36 -7.03 -2.48 2.54
N TRP A 37 -6.56 -3.71 2.74
CA TRP A 37 -7.37 -4.79 3.30
C TRP A 37 -7.83 -4.47 4.74
N TYR A 38 -6.95 -3.93 5.58
CA TYR A 38 -7.31 -3.42 6.91
C TYR A 38 -8.30 -2.26 6.83
N ALA A 39 -8.05 -1.30 5.92
CA ALA A 39 -8.91 -0.13 5.76
C ALA A 39 -10.34 -0.53 5.35
N GLN A 40 -10.49 -1.56 4.50
CA GLN A 40 -11.77 -2.03 3.99
C GLN A 40 -12.75 -2.50 5.09
N GLY A 41 -12.27 -3.12 6.17
CA GLY A 41 -13.15 -3.58 7.25
C GLY A 41 -12.86 -2.96 8.61
N SER A 42 -12.24 -1.78 8.61
CA SER A 42 -12.16 -0.93 9.79
C SER A 42 -13.16 0.23 9.66
N PRO A 43 -13.79 0.67 10.76
CA PRO A 43 -14.59 1.90 10.78
C PRO A 43 -13.81 3.09 10.21
N ALA A 44 -14.52 4.08 9.67
CA ALA A 44 -13.93 5.19 8.94
C ALA A 44 -12.72 5.80 9.67
N TYR A 45 -11.57 5.81 8.98
CA TYR A 45 -10.28 6.34 9.42
C TYR A 45 -9.53 5.56 10.51
N LEU A 46 -10.11 4.54 11.14
CA LEU A 46 -9.36 3.69 12.07
C LEU A 46 -8.29 2.83 11.38
N GLY A 47 -8.39 2.65 10.06
CA GLY A 47 -7.33 2.03 9.25
C GLY A 47 -6.12 2.94 9.03
N LEU A 48 -6.22 4.26 9.26
CA LEU A 48 -5.11 5.20 9.02
C LEU A 48 -3.90 4.96 9.93
N PRO A 49 -4.05 4.86 11.27
CA PRO A 49 -2.91 4.57 12.14
C PRO A 49 -2.28 3.21 11.81
N VAL A 50 -3.10 2.22 11.46
CA VAL A 50 -2.61 0.89 11.06
C VAL A 50 -1.78 0.97 9.78
N ALA A 51 -2.25 1.66 8.76
CA ALA A 51 -1.51 1.85 7.51
C ALA A 51 -0.17 2.56 7.73
N PHE A 52 -0.16 3.60 8.57
CA PHE A 52 1.07 4.30 8.95
C PHE A 52 2.06 3.37 9.68
N LEU A 53 1.59 2.63 10.69
CA LEU A 53 2.42 1.67 11.42
C LEU A 53 2.97 0.55 10.54
N LEU A 54 2.18 0.05 9.58
CA LEU A 54 2.63 -0.92 8.59
C LEU A 54 3.74 -0.35 7.70
N GLY A 55 3.65 0.93 7.32
CA GLY A 55 4.68 1.59 6.53
C GLY A 55 5.96 1.80 7.34
N LEU A 56 5.86 2.16 8.62
CA LEU A 56 7.04 2.21 9.51
C LEU A 56 7.70 0.83 9.65
N LEU A 57 6.90 -0.23 9.77
CA LEU A 57 7.42 -1.59 9.81
C LEU A 57 8.12 -1.96 8.49
N GLN A 58 7.56 -1.58 7.34
CA GLN A 58 8.19 -1.77 6.04
C GLN A 58 9.52 -1.02 5.93
N ASP A 59 9.58 0.24 6.39
CA ASP A 59 10.83 1.02 6.45
C ASP A 59 11.89 0.27 7.28
N LEU A 60 11.52 -0.24 8.46
CA LEU A 60 12.44 -0.97 9.35
C LEU A 60 12.96 -2.28 8.71
N LEU A 61 12.09 -3.05 8.06
CA LEU A 61 12.44 -4.32 7.43
C LEU A 61 13.29 -4.13 6.16
N GLY A 62 13.02 -3.06 5.42
CA GLY A 62 13.76 -2.72 4.20
C GLY A 62 15.04 -1.91 4.45
N TYR A 63 15.41 -1.65 5.72
CA TYR A 63 16.48 -0.72 6.09
C TYR A 63 16.32 0.67 5.45
N GLY A 64 15.08 1.10 5.25
CA GLY A 64 14.69 2.35 4.61
C GLY A 64 14.58 3.51 5.59
N LEU A 65 14.33 4.71 5.05
CA LEU A 65 14.11 5.92 5.84
C LEU A 65 12.75 5.85 6.55
N VAL A 66 12.80 5.78 7.89
CA VAL A 66 11.61 5.67 8.74
C VAL A 66 10.63 6.83 8.47
N GLY A 67 9.41 6.49 8.09
CA GLY A 67 8.34 7.43 7.78
C GLY A 67 8.06 7.60 6.29
N LEU A 68 8.96 7.16 5.41
CA LEU A 68 8.78 7.29 3.96
C LEU A 68 7.63 6.40 3.46
N HIS A 69 7.68 5.09 3.74
CA HIS A 69 6.55 4.19 3.45
C HIS A 69 5.38 4.48 4.39
N GLY A 70 5.64 4.89 5.64
CA GLY A 70 4.62 5.32 6.60
C GLY A 70 3.64 6.34 6.01
N VAL A 71 4.14 7.47 5.51
CA VAL A 71 3.29 8.53 4.93
C VAL A 71 2.65 8.08 3.62
N GLY A 72 3.35 7.30 2.80
CA GLY A 72 2.78 6.73 1.58
C GLY A 72 1.55 5.87 1.87
N LEU A 73 1.65 4.89 2.76
CA LEU A 73 0.53 4.01 3.11
C LEU A 73 -0.59 4.76 3.83
N LEU A 74 -0.26 5.77 4.65
CA LEU A 74 -1.25 6.66 5.25
C LEU A 74 -2.09 7.38 4.18
N PHE A 75 -1.44 7.97 3.17
CA PHE A 75 -2.12 8.65 2.07
C PHE A 75 -2.96 7.67 1.25
N ALA A 76 -2.45 6.47 0.99
CA ALA A 76 -3.18 5.43 0.27
C ALA A 76 -4.48 5.05 1.00
N ALA A 77 -4.40 4.78 2.30
CA ALA A 77 -5.56 4.43 3.11
C ALA A 77 -6.56 5.60 3.21
N TYR A 78 -6.07 6.85 3.34
CA TYR A 78 -6.92 8.03 3.33
C TYR A 78 -7.67 8.20 2.01
N ALA A 79 -6.97 8.09 0.88
CA ALA A 79 -7.55 8.16 -0.44
C ALA A 79 -8.57 7.02 -0.67
N TYR A 80 -8.28 5.81 -0.18
CA TYR A 80 -9.20 4.69 -0.22
C TYR A 80 -10.50 4.95 0.56
N TYR A 81 -10.41 5.53 1.76
CA TYR A 81 -11.59 5.94 2.52
C TYR A 81 -12.36 7.06 1.81
N ALA A 82 -11.67 8.07 1.28
CA ALA A 82 -12.28 9.18 0.56
C ALA A 82 -13.04 8.70 -0.70
N ALA A 83 -12.45 7.75 -1.42
CA ALA A 83 -13.06 7.07 -2.56
C ALA A 83 -14.37 6.35 -2.14
N ASN A 84 -14.32 5.52 -1.09
CA ASN A 84 -15.50 4.77 -0.66
C ASN A 84 -16.59 5.63 0.02
N ARG A 85 -16.25 6.79 0.60
CA ARG A 85 -17.23 7.70 1.23
C ARG A 85 -18.03 8.55 0.24
N ARG A 86 -17.53 8.77 -0.98
CA ARG A 86 -18.20 9.61 -1.99
C ARG A 86 -19.35 8.91 -2.71
N LEU A 87 -19.59 7.65 -2.40
CA LEU A 87 -20.67 6.86 -2.96
C LEU A 87 -21.85 6.78 -2.00
N ALA A 88 -23.06 6.76 -2.56
CA ALA A 88 -24.30 6.61 -1.81
C ALA A 88 -24.25 5.35 -0.93
N SER A 89 -24.94 5.37 0.21
CA SER A 89 -24.93 4.27 1.19
C SER A 89 -25.30 2.93 0.54
N GLY A 90 -24.29 2.13 0.19
CA GLY A 90 -24.45 0.82 -0.46
C GLY A 90 -23.62 0.65 -1.74
N GLU A 91 -23.17 1.74 -2.36
CA GLU A 91 -22.31 1.69 -3.54
C GLU A 91 -20.83 1.70 -3.12
N SER A 92 -20.04 0.76 -3.65
CA SER A 92 -18.58 0.77 -3.51
C SER A 92 -17.94 1.07 -4.86
N LEU A 93 -16.85 1.84 -4.87
CA LEU A 93 -16.19 2.19 -6.13
C LEU A 93 -15.71 0.89 -6.77
N PRO A 94 -15.69 0.80 -8.13
CA PRO A 94 -15.08 -0.32 -8.80
C PRO A 94 -13.69 -0.57 -8.22
N ALA A 95 -13.35 -1.83 -7.97
CA ALA A 95 -12.12 -2.21 -7.29
C ALA A 95 -10.89 -1.55 -7.89
N LEU A 96 -10.87 -1.51 -9.22
CA LEU A 96 -9.80 -0.89 -10.00
C LEU A 96 -9.65 0.59 -9.68
N VAL A 97 -10.75 1.35 -9.61
CA VAL A 97 -10.72 2.80 -9.34
C VAL A 97 -10.28 3.08 -7.90
N ALA A 98 -10.79 2.32 -6.94
CA ALA A 98 -10.37 2.47 -5.55
C ALA A 98 -8.87 2.15 -5.37
N PHE A 99 -8.38 1.13 -6.07
CA PHE A 99 -6.96 0.78 -6.08
C PHE A 99 -6.11 1.87 -6.74
N THR A 100 -6.47 2.32 -7.95
CA THR A 100 -5.67 3.33 -8.68
C THR A 100 -5.61 4.64 -7.89
N TRP A 101 -6.71 5.04 -7.26
CA TRP A 101 -6.75 6.23 -6.42
C TRP A 101 -5.83 6.10 -5.18
N ALA A 102 -5.89 4.96 -4.50
CA ALA A 102 -5.02 4.68 -3.36
C ALA A 102 -3.53 4.56 -3.75
N PHE A 103 -3.23 3.89 -4.87
CA PHE A 103 -1.89 3.70 -5.39
C PHE A 103 -1.26 5.04 -5.79
N ALA A 104 -2.01 5.91 -6.49
CA ALA A 104 -1.55 7.25 -6.81
C ALA A 104 -1.27 8.08 -5.55
N ALA A 105 -2.15 8.00 -4.56
CA ALA A 105 -1.96 8.69 -3.28
C ALA A 105 -0.75 8.17 -2.50
N LYS A 106 -0.45 6.86 -2.57
CA LYS A 106 0.77 6.28 -1.99
C LYS A 106 2.02 6.98 -2.50
N TRP A 107 2.15 7.05 -3.82
CA TRP A 107 3.30 7.66 -4.47
C TRP A 107 3.35 9.17 -4.22
N LEU A 108 2.21 9.86 -4.21
CA LEU A 108 2.15 11.26 -3.80
C LEU A 108 2.69 11.48 -2.38
N GLY A 109 2.29 10.65 -1.42
CA GLY A 109 2.78 10.71 -0.03
C GLY A 109 4.28 10.44 0.05
N HIS A 110 4.77 9.43 -0.69
CA HIS A 110 6.19 9.11 -0.80
C HIS A 110 7.00 10.28 -1.37
N PHE A 111 6.58 10.83 -2.51
CA PHE A 111 7.25 11.97 -3.15
C PHE A 111 7.20 13.24 -2.30
N LEU A 112 6.11 13.47 -1.57
CA LEU A 112 6.01 14.60 -0.65
C LEU A 112 7.09 14.54 0.43
N VAL A 113 7.28 13.37 1.05
CA VAL A 113 8.33 13.17 2.06
C VAL A 113 9.72 13.27 1.43
N ALA A 114 9.93 12.64 0.27
CA ALA A 114 11.21 12.72 -0.43
C ALA A 114 11.58 14.16 -0.80
N TYR A 115 10.61 14.95 -1.29
CA TYR A 115 10.77 16.37 -1.57
C TYR A 115 11.06 17.17 -0.29
N TRP A 116 10.27 16.96 0.77
CA TRP A 116 10.41 17.67 2.04
C TRP A 116 11.80 17.47 2.66
N LEU A 117 12.30 16.23 2.63
CA LEU A 117 13.61 15.86 3.15
C LEU A 117 14.75 16.09 2.16
N ARG A 118 14.45 16.61 0.96
CA ARG A 118 15.43 16.86 -0.12
C ARG A 118 16.24 15.61 -0.47
N LEU A 119 15.59 14.45 -0.47
CA LEU A 119 16.20 13.19 -0.84
C LEU A 119 16.47 13.17 -2.34
N GLU A 120 17.53 12.47 -2.74
CA GLU A 120 17.73 12.09 -4.13
C GLU A 120 16.62 11.10 -4.52
N ILE A 121 15.69 11.55 -5.35
CA ILE A 121 14.61 10.70 -5.85
C ILE A 121 15.26 9.79 -6.90
N PRO A 122 15.22 8.45 -6.71
CA PRO A 122 15.73 7.54 -7.74
C PRO A 122 14.99 7.80 -9.06
N PRO A 123 15.64 7.60 -10.22
CA PRO A 123 15.02 7.81 -11.52
C PRO A 123 13.91 6.78 -11.74
N LEU A 124 12.73 7.05 -11.19
CA LEU A 124 11.52 6.26 -11.37
C LEU A 124 11.04 6.48 -12.80
N ILE A 125 11.19 5.46 -13.63
CA ILE A 125 10.65 5.48 -14.98
C ILE A 125 9.15 5.20 -14.85
N PRO A 126 8.27 5.84 -15.66
CA PRO A 126 6.84 5.56 -15.62
C PRO A 126 6.48 4.06 -15.72
N LEU A 127 7.34 3.27 -16.36
CA LEU A 127 7.23 1.82 -16.44
C LEU A 127 7.33 1.14 -15.06
N ASP A 128 8.17 1.63 -14.15
CA ASP A 128 8.34 1.06 -12.81
C ASP A 128 7.06 1.17 -12.00
N LEU A 129 6.44 2.34 -12.03
CA LEU A 129 5.15 2.60 -11.38
C LEU A 129 4.05 1.73 -11.98
N LEU A 130 4.06 1.54 -13.30
CA LEU A 130 3.10 0.69 -14.00
C LEU A 130 3.29 -0.78 -13.61
N LEU A 131 4.53 -1.28 -13.56
CA LEU A 131 4.84 -2.65 -13.18
C LEU A 131 4.45 -2.92 -11.73
N GLU A 132 4.77 -2.01 -10.80
CA GLU A 132 4.33 -2.13 -9.41
C GLU A 132 2.81 -2.24 -9.31
N ALA A 133 2.08 -1.35 -10.00
CA ALA A 133 0.63 -1.37 -10.02
C ALA A 133 0.09 -2.69 -10.61
N LEU A 134 0.68 -3.15 -11.72
CA LEU A 134 0.29 -4.38 -12.41
C LEU A 134 0.49 -5.62 -11.55
N PHE A 135 1.58 -5.70 -10.79
CA PHE A 135 1.86 -6.84 -9.91
C PHE A 135 1.08 -6.76 -8.59
N THR A 136 0.81 -5.56 -8.09
CA THR A 136 0.08 -5.35 -6.82
C THR A 136 -1.43 -5.53 -7.00
N LEU A 137 -2.00 -5.11 -8.13
CA LEU A 137 -3.45 -5.12 -8.36
C LEU A 137 -4.08 -6.53 -8.22
N PRO A 138 -3.57 -7.61 -8.83
CA PRO A 138 -4.13 -8.95 -8.67
C PRO A 138 -4.17 -9.40 -7.20
N LEU A 139 -3.13 -9.06 -6.44
CA LEU A 139 -3.03 -9.39 -5.01
C LEU A 139 -4.05 -8.59 -4.19
N PHE A 140 -4.25 -7.32 -4.51
CA PHE A 140 -5.32 -6.52 -3.93
C PHE A 140 -6.70 -7.11 -4.23
N LEU A 141 -6.98 -7.44 -5.50
CA LEU A 141 -8.26 -8.03 -5.90
C LEU A 141 -8.51 -9.37 -5.19
N LEU A 142 -7.47 -10.19 -5.00
CA LEU A 142 -7.53 -11.43 -4.25
C LEU A 142 -7.81 -11.15 -2.76
N ALA A 143 -7.06 -10.25 -2.13
CA ALA A 143 -7.22 -9.87 -0.73
C ALA A 143 -8.63 -9.38 -0.42
N ARG A 144 -9.24 -8.58 -1.31
CA ARG A 144 -10.62 -8.09 -1.15
C ARG A 144 -11.69 -9.16 -1.05
N ARG A 145 -11.45 -10.36 -1.60
CA ARG A 145 -12.38 -11.51 -1.49
C ARG A 145 -12.44 -12.04 -0.05
N PHE A 146 -11.46 -11.69 0.76
CA PHE A 146 -11.36 -12.06 2.17
C PHE A 146 -11.77 -10.86 3.04
N ARG A 147 -12.73 -11.03 3.95
CA ARG A 147 -13.05 -9.98 4.95
C ARG A 147 -11.91 -9.83 5.97
N PRO A 148 -11.63 -8.65 6.55
CA PRO A 148 -10.63 -8.52 7.61
C PRO A 148 -11.11 -8.94 9.00
#